data_AF-A0A920B520-F1
#
_entry.id   AF-A0A920B520-F1
#
_cell.length_a   1.000
_cell.length_b   1.000
_cell.length_c   1.000
_cell.angle_alpha   90.00
_cell.angle_beta   90.00
_cell.angle_gamma   90.00
#
_symmetry.space_group_name_H-M   'P 1'
#
loop_
_entity.id
_entity.type
_entity.pdbx_description
1 polymer ?
#
loop_
_entity_poly.entity_id
_entity_poly.type
_entity_poly.pdbx_seq_one_letter_code
_entity_poly.pdbx_strand_id
1 'polypeptide(L)'
;MNKKQRVEFITQTLDSLYPKTPVPLNHKNIFQLLIAVLLSAQCTDERVNKITPELFKKAKNAFSMAKLNTDLIYNIIRPCGLAPKKSKAISELSKILVKNFQGKVPENIDELEKLPGVGHKTASVVISQGFGHPAFPVDTHIHRLAQRWGLTNGRSVNQTEKDLKRLFPKSNWNKLHLQIIFYGREHCTARGCKGLICAICKTCFPKRIRPFKTKK
;
A
#
# COMPACT_ATOMS: atom_id res chain seq x y z
N MET A 1 -4.73 29.22 -3.44
CA MET A 1 -3.46 28.54 -3.11
C MET A 1 -2.84 28.01 -4.38
N ASN A 2 -1.56 28.33 -4.62
CA ASN A 2 -0.76 27.68 -5.65
C ASN A 2 -0.38 26.25 -5.23
N LYS A 3 0.23 25.47 -6.13
CA LYS A 3 0.54 24.05 -5.86
C LYS A 3 1.56 23.88 -4.71
N LYS A 4 2.58 24.76 -4.63
CA LYS A 4 3.60 24.72 -3.56
C LYS A 4 2.99 24.92 -2.18
N GLN A 5 2.15 25.94 -2.02
CA GLN A 5 1.42 26.21 -0.78
C GLN A 5 0.53 25.04 -0.35
N ARG A 6 -0.09 24.34 -1.31
CA ARG A 6 -0.89 23.14 -0.99
C ARG A 6 -0.01 22.00 -0.47
N VAL A 7 1.12 21.75 -1.11
CA VAL A 7 2.09 20.73 -0.69
C VAL A 7 2.54 21.00 0.75
N GLU A 8 2.97 22.22 1.04
CA GLU A 8 3.41 22.64 2.39
C GLU A 8 2.30 22.43 3.43
N PHE A 9 1.09 22.96 3.17
CA PHE A 9 -0.05 22.82 4.08
C PHE A 9 -0.43 21.35 4.32
N ILE A 10 -0.45 20.53 3.27
CA ILE A 10 -0.77 19.09 3.36
C ILE A 10 0.27 18.39 4.22
N THR A 11 1.56 18.61 3.96
CA THR A 11 2.64 17.99 4.75
C THR A 11 2.55 18.37 6.21
N GLN A 12 2.37 19.66 6.53
CA GLN A 12 2.23 20.11 7.92
C GLN A 12 1.01 19.51 8.62
N THR A 13 -0.14 19.48 7.94
CA THR A 13 -1.37 18.90 8.49
C THR A 13 -1.20 17.41 8.76
N LEU A 14 -0.61 16.67 7.81
CA LEU A 14 -0.40 15.24 7.94
C LEU A 14 0.65 14.91 9.01
N ASP A 15 1.72 15.70 9.13
CA ASP A 15 2.73 15.54 10.17
C ASP A 15 2.19 15.81 11.58
N SER A 16 1.26 16.77 11.71
CA SER A 16 0.57 17.03 12.97
C SER A 16 -0.40 15.91 13.36
N LEU A 17 -1.20 15.41 12.42
CA LEU A 17 -2.19 14.35 12.68
C LEU A 17 -1.56 12.97 12.86
N TYR A 18 -0.50 12.69 12.10
CA TYR A 18 0.12 11.37 12.00
C TYR A 18 1.64 11.49 12.14
N PRO A 19 2.16 11.87 13.32
CA PRO A 19 3.59 11.98 13.56
C PRO A 19 4.28 10.60 13.52
N LYS A 20 3.52 9.53 13.77
CA LYS A 20 3.95 8.14 13.65
C LYS A 20 3.07 7.42 12.64
N THR A 21 3.70 6.63 11.77
CA THR A 21 3.01 5.86 10.74
C THR A 21 3.37 4.38 10.84
N PRO A 22 2.75 3.64 11.78
CA PRO A 22 2.99 2.20 11.89
C PRO A 22 2.48 1.48 10.64
N VAL A 23 3.19 0.42 10.23
CA VAL A 23 2.74 -0.46 9.14
C VAL A 23 1.48 -1.20 9.60
N PRO A 24 0.36 -1.13 8.86
CA PRO A 24 -0.92 -1.66 9.34
C PRO A 24 -1.01 -3.19 9.31
N LEU A 25 -0.09 -3.87 8.61
CA LEU A 25 -0.07 -5.33 8.47
C LEU A 25 0.90 -5.94 9.47
N ASN A 26 0.43 -6.88 10.30
CA ASN A 26 1.24 -7.52 11.34
C ASN A 26 2.24 -8.50 10.72
N HIS A 27 3.52 -8.31 11.01
CA HIS A 27 4.61 -9.15 10.50
C HIS A 27 5.82 -9.10 11.45
N LYS A 28 6.64 -10.15 11.44
CA LYS A 28 7.90 -10.24 12.20
C LYS A 28 9.15 -10.14 11.34
N ASN A 29 9.02 -10.27 10.02
CA ASN A 29 10.11 -10.20 9.05
C ASN A 29 9.58 -9.81 7.66
N ILE A 30 10.49 -9.54 6.73
CA ILE A 30 10.17 -9.06 5.37
C ILE A 30 9.38 -10.11 4.56
N PHE A 31 9.65 -11.40 4.76
CA PHE A 31 8.86 -12.46 4.10
C PHE A 31 7.40 -12.44 4.57
N GLN A 32 7.15 -12.32 5.87
CA GLN A 32 5.79 -12.19 6.40
C GLN A 32 5.10 -10.93 5.89
N LEU A 33 5.82 -9.80 5.79
CA LEU A 33 5.29 -8.58 5.19
C LEU A 33 4.89 -8.82 3.72
N LEU A 34 5.75 -9.44 2.91
CA LEU A 34 5.47 -9.76 1.51
C LEU A 34 4.17 -10.57 1.37
N ILE A 35 4.02 -11.64 2.17
CA ILE A 35 2.80 -12.45 2.15
C ILE A 35 1.58 -11.64 2.60
N ALA A 36 1.70 -10.85 3.67
CA ALA A 36 0.59 -10.03 4.18
C ALA A 36 0.13 -8.99 3.15
N VAL A 37 1.06 -8.31 2.46
CA VAL A 37 0.73 -7.31 1.43
C VAL A 37 0.10 -7.98 0.20
N LEU A 38 0.58 -9.17 -0.20
CA LEU A 38 -0.05 -9.96 -1.26
C LEU A 38 -1.50 -10.31 -0.89
N LEU A 39 -1.73 -10.76 0.35
CA LEU A 39 -3.07 -11.08 0.85
C LEU A 39 -3.99 -9.85 0.93
N SER A 40 -3.44 -8.65 1.17
CA SER A 40 -4.20 -7.41 1.30
C SER A 40 -4.82 -6.93 -0.02
N ALA A 41 -4.43 -7.50 -1.16
CA ALA A 41 -5.07 -7.20 -2.44
C ALA A 41 -6.56 -7.58 -2.40
N GLN A 42 -7.46 -6.58 -2.47
CA GLN A 42 -8.91 -6.75 -2.32
C GLN A 42 -9.33 -7.42 -0.99
N CYS A 43 -8.57 -7.17 0.07
CA CYS A 43 -8.87 -7.62 1.43
C CYS A 43 -8.60 -6.49 2.42
N THR A 44 -9.27 -6.49 3.58
CA THR A 44 -9.00 -5.49 4.61
C THR A 44 -7.78 -5.88 5.44
N ASP A 45 -6.99 -4.90 5.87
CA ASP A 45 -5.82 -5.14 6.73
C ASP A 45 -6.21 -5.91 8.01
N GLU A 46 -7.38 -5.58 8.59
CA GLU A 46 -7.94 -6.29 9.75
C GLU A 46 -8.15 -7.78 9.49
N ARG A 47 -8.73 -8.14 8.33
CA ARG A 47 -8.96 -9.53 7.96
C ARG A 47 -7.63 -10.25 7.74
N VAL A 48 -6.69 -9.62 7.04
CA VAL A 48 -5.35 -10.18 6.85
C VAL A 48 -4.69 -10.45 8.20
N ASN A 49 -4.71 -9.49 9.12
CA ASN A 49 -4.11 -9.61 10.46
C ASN A 49 -4.77 -10.68 11.34
N LYS A 50 -6.05 -11.01 11.10
CA LYS A 50 -6.73 -12.12 11.78
C LYS A 50 -6.30 -13.49 11.25
N ILE A 51 -5.94 -13.59 9.96
CA ILE A 51 -5.67 -14.86 9.27
C ILE A 51 -4.17 -15.20 9.23
N THR A 52 -3.30 -14.21 9.04
CA THR A 52 -1.85 -14.44 8.94
C THR A 52 -1.21 -15.13 10.15
N PRO A 53 -1.67 -14.97 11.41
CA PRO A 53 -1.10 -15.71 12.53
C PRO A 53 -1.20 -17.24 12.37
N GLU A 54 -2.32 -17.75 11.85
CA GLU A 54 -2.52 -19.18 11.60
C GLU A 54 -1.56 -19.69 10.52
N LEU A 55 -1.46 -18.95 9.41
CA LEU A 55 -0.55 -19.27 8.31
C LEU A 55 0.92 -19.25 8.77
N PHE A 56 1.32 -18.21 9.50
CA PHE A 56 2.71 -18.02 9.94
C PHE A 56 3.12 -18.95 11.07
N LYS A 57 2.17 -19.51 11.83
CA LYS A 57 2.42 -20.61 12.76
C LYS A 57 2.85 -21.88 12.03
N LYS A 58 2.31 -22.13 10.83
CA LYS A 58 2.68 -23.27 9.97
C LYS A 58 3.97 -23.01 9.17
N ALA A 59 4.12 -21.80 8.63
CA ALA A 59 5.28 -21.43 7.83
C ALA A 59 5.65 -19.94 7.99
N LYS A 60 6.79 -19.67 8.64
CA LYS A 60 7.24 -18.32 8.98
C LYS A 60 8.27 -17.71 8.01
N ASN A 61 8.77 -18.51 7.05
CA ASN A 61 9.78 -18.13 6.07
C ASN A 61 9.57 -18.87 4.73
N ALA A 62 10.29 -18.46 3.68
CA ALA A 62 10.16 -19.04 2.34
C ALA A 62 10.42 -20.55 2.31
N PHE A 63 11.44 -21.06 3.03
CA PHE A 63 11.77 -22.48 3.09
C PHE A 63 10.62 -23.34 3.64
N SER A 64 10.00 -22.91 4.74
CA SER A 64 8.85 -23.60 5.33
C SER A 64 7.59 -23.46 4.47
N MET A 65 7.35 -22.28 3.89
CA MET A 65 6.17 -22.02 3.07
C MET A 65 6.19 -22.81 1.75
N ALA A 66 7.37 -22.93 1.13
CA ALA A 66 7.56 -23.68 -0.12
C ALA A 66 7.25 -25.18 0.02
N LYS A 67 7.29 -25.73 1.24
CA LYS A 67 6.98 -27.13 1.57
C LYS A 67 5.51 -27.37 1.89
N LEU A 68 4.71 -26.33 2.12
CA LEU A 68 3.28 -26.51 2.42
C LEU A 68 2.51 -26.93 1.17
N ASN A 69 1.53 -27.82 1.35
CA ASN A 69 0.55 -28.09 0.31
C ASN A 69 -0.24 -26.80 0.01
N THR A 70 -0.42 -26.49 -1.28
CA THR A 70 -1.18 -25.33 -1.74
C THR A 70 -2.63 -25.36 -1.22
N ASP A 71 -3.23 -26.53 -1.06
CA ASP A 71 -4.58 -26.69 -0.51
C ASP A 71 -4.65 -26.30 0.96
N LEU A 72 -3.59 -26.58 1.73
CA LEU A 72 -3.49 -26.12 3.12
C LEU A 72 -3.42 -24.58 3.18
N ILE A 73 -2.58 -23.97 2.33
CA ILE A 73 -2.50 -22.50 2.23
C ILE A 73 -3.87 -21.94 1.86
N TYR A 74 -4.52 -22.51 0.85
CA TYR A 74 -5.86 -22.12 0.38
C TYR A 74 -6.89 -22.14 1.50
N ASN A 75 -6.96 -23.23 2.26
CA ASN A 75 -7.94 -23.39 3.34
C ASN A 75 -7.78 -22.32 4.42
N ILE A 76 -6.54 -22.00 4.81
CA ILE A 76 -6.24 -20.95 5.79
C ILE A 76 -6.63 -19.56 5.25
N ILE A 77 -6.25 -19.25 4.00
CA ILE A 77 -6.45 -17.90 3.44
C ILE A 77 -7.80 -17.69 2.75
N ARG A 78 -8.69 -18.70 2.75
CA ARG A 78 -10.03 -18.63 2.15
C ARG A 78 -10.80 -17.35 2.54
N PRO A 79 -10.74 -16.86 3.80
CA PRO A 79 -11.42 -15.62 4.20
C PRO A 79 -10.87 -14.33 3.58
N CYS A 80 -9.68 -14.35 2.95
CA CYS A 80 -9.03 -13.17 2.38
C CYS A 80 -9.45 -12.85 0.93
N GLY A 81 -10.38 -13.62 0.35
CA GLY A 81 -10.86 -13.43 -1.03
C GLY A 81 -9.78 -13.74 -2.08
N LEU A 82 -10.20 -14.12 -3.30
CA LEU A 82 -9.29 -14.57 -4.38
C LEU A 82 -8.32 -15.69 -3.94
N ALA A 83 -8.71 -16.46 -2.92
CA ALA A 83 -7.86 -17.47 -2.29
C ALA A 83 -7.26 -18.49 -3.26
N PRO A 84 -7.96 -18.99 -4.31
CA PRO A 84 -7.36 -19.95 -5.24
C PRO A 84 -6.14 -19.39 -5.98
N LYS A 85 -6.18 -18.11 -6.36
CA LYS A 85 -5.06 -17.44 -7.04
C LYS A 85 -3.96 -17.06 -6.05
N LYS A 86 -4.34 -16.56 -4.87
CA LYS A 86 -3.39 -16.15 -3.84
C LYS A 86 -2.63 -17.33 -3.26
N SER A 87 -3.25 -18.50 -3.05
CA SER A 87 -2.58 -19.67 -2.49
C SER A 87 -1.52 -20.22 -3.45
N LYS A 88 -1.86 -20.33 -4.74
CA LYS A 88 -0.91 -20.70 -5.81
C LYS A 88 0.25 -19.71 -5.86
N ALA A 89 -0.04 -18.41 -5.88
CA ALA A 89 0.98 -17.37 -5.89
C ALA A 89 1.92 -17.47 -4.68
N ILE A 90 1.39 -17.64 -3.46
CA ILE A 90 2.19 -17.80 -2.23
C ILE A 90 3.10 -19.04 -2.31
N SER A 91 2.59 -20.17 -2.79
CA SER A 91 3.38 -21.39 -2.96
C SER A 91 4.50 -21.19 -3.99
N GLU A 92 4.17 -20.69 -5.16
CA GLU A 92 5.10 -20.48 -6.28
C GLU A 92 6.17 -19.44 -5.95
N LEU A 93 5.77 -18.28 -5.41
CA LEU A 93 6.73 -17.25 -5.02
C LEU A 93 7.68 -17.78 -3.94
N SER A 94 7.18 -18.58 -2.98
CA SER A 94 8.05 -19.13 -1.92
C SER A 94 9.09 -20.09 -2.51
N LYS A 95 8.70 -20.91 -3.49
CA LYS A 95 9.62 -21.80 -4.23
C LYS A 95 10.65 -21.00 -5.03
N ILE A 96 10.23 -19.92 -5.69
CA ILE A 96 11.14 -19.01 -6.42
C ILE A 96 12.15 -18.38 -5.46
N LEU A 97 11.70 -17.88 -4.30
CA LEU A 97 12.57 -17.30 -3.29
C LEU A 97 13.62 -18.32 -2.81
N VAL A 98 13.22 -19.57 -2.54
CA VAL A 98 14.17 -20.63 -2.15
C VAL A 98 15.17 -20.91 -3.27
N LYS A 99 14.71 -21.11 -4.50
CA LYS A 99 15.55 -21.52 -5.64
C LYS A 99 16.52 -20.42 -6.08
N ASN A 100 16.03 -19.19 -6.22
CA ASN A 100 16.77 -18.11 -6.88
C ASN A 100 17.38 -17.11 -5.90
N PHE A 101 16.86 -17.02 -4.67
CA PHE A 101 17.23 -15.99 -3.69
C PHE A 101 17.60 -16.57 -2.32
N GLN A 102 17.89 -17.87 -2.23
CA GLN A 102 18.27 -18.56 -0.98
C GLN A 102 17.26 -18.31 0.17
N GLY A 103 15.98 -18.20 -0.18
CA GLY A 103 14.87 -17.95 0.74
C GLY A 103 14.75 -16.51 1.25
N LYS A 104 15.57 -15.57 0.75
CA LYS A 104 15.49 -14.14 1.09
C LYS A 104 14.57 -13.41 0.11
N VAL A 105 13.84 -12.41 0.60
CA VAL A 105 13.07 -11.50 -0.26
C VAL A 105 14.07 -10.54 -0.94
N PRO A 106 14.03 -10.36 -2.27
CA PRO A 106 14.92 -9.42 -2.95
C PRO A 106 14.58 -7.96 -2.60
N GLU A 107 15.62 -7.15 -2.40
CA GLU A 107 15.54 -5.71 -2.12
C GLU A 107 15.53 -4.90 -3.44
N ASN A 108 14.81 -5.38 -4.45
CA ASN A 108 14.74 -4.76 -5.77
C ASN A 108 13.29 -4.83 -6.31
N ILE A 109 12.75 -3.70 -6.79
CA ILE A 109 11.37 -3.61 -7.28
C ILE A 109 11.14 -4.55 -8.47
N ASP A 110 12.04 -4.54 -9.45
CA ASP A 110 11.90 -5.32 -10.68
C ASP A 110 11.96 -6.83 -10.40
N GLU A 111 12.81 -7.26 -9.46
CA GLU A 111 12.85 -8.65 -8.99
C GLU A 111 11.60 -9.04 -8.21
N LEU A 112 11.07 -8.14 -7.36
CA LEU A 112 9.82 -8.37 -6.63
C LEU A 112 8.63 -8.50 -7.60
N GLU A 113 8.56 -7.68 -8.64
CA GLU A 113 7.48 -7.72 -9.63
C GLU A 113 7.46 -9.00 -10.48
N LYS A 114 8.58 -9.71 -10.58
CA LYS A 114 8.64 -11.04 -11.21
C LYS A 114 7.98 -12.12 -10.36
N LEU A 115 7.73 -11.88 -9.06
CA LEU A 115 7.10 -12.85 -8.18
C LEU A 115 5.59 -12.95 -8.45
N PRO A 116 5.03 -14.18 -8.52
CA PRO A 116 3.60 -14.38 -8.68
C PRO A 116 2.78 -13.63 -7.62
N GLY A 117 1.78 -12.87 -8.08
CA GLY A 117 0.88 -12.09 -7.20
C GLY A 117 1.48 -10.77 -6.68
N VAL A 118 2.68 -10.40 -7.11
CA VAL A 118 3.35 -9.14 -6.72
C VAL A 118 3.33 -8.18 -7.90
N GLY A 119 2.47 -7.16 -7.85
CA GLY A 119 2.51 -6.04 -8.79
C GLY A 119 3.31 -4.85 -8.24
N HIS A 120 3.45 -3.80 -9.06
CA HIS A 120 4.22 -2.59 -8.74
C HIS A 120 3.93 -1.98 -7.36
N LYS A 121 2.65 -1.90 -6.98
CA LYS A 121 2.25 -1.40 -5.65
C LYS A 121 2.75 -2.31 -4.54
N THR A 122 2.61 -3.62 -4.68
CA THR A 122 3.03 -4.60 -3.67
C THR A 122 4.55 -4.57 -3.50
N ALA A 123 5.29 -4.58 -4.61
CA ALA A 123 6.74 -4.44 -4.60
C ALA A 123 7.19 -3.15 -3.90
N SER A 124 6.59 -2.01 -4.27
CA SER A 124 6.90 -0.71 -3.67
C SER A 124 6.59 -0.65 -2.16
N VAL A 125 5.51 -1.29 -1.71
CA VAL A 125 5.19 -1.38 -0.27
C VAL A 125 6.25 -2.21 0.46
N VAL A 126 6.69 -3.34 -0.09
CA VAL A 126 7.73 -4.17 0.54
C VAL A 126 9.07 -3.43 0.60
N ILE A 127 9.46 -2.72 -0.46
CA ILE A 127 10.66 -1.88 -0.50
C ILE A 127 10.60 -0.76 0.55
N SER A 128 9.46 -0.08 0.66
CA SER A 128 9.33 1.01 1.62
C SER A 128 9.20 0.57 3.07
N GLN A 129 8.31 -0.38 3.34
CA GLN A 129 7.93 -0.76 4.71
C GLN A 129 8.77 -1.91 5.26
N GLY A 130 9.31 -2.77 4.39
CA GLY A 130 10.16 -3.90 4.77
C GLY A 130 11.63 -3.53 4.83
N PHE A 131 12.12 -2.81 3.83
CA PHE A 131 13.54 -2.44 3.70
C PHE A 131 13.86 -0.99 4.07
N GLY A 132 12.83 -0.14 4.23
CA GLY A 132 13.03 1.27 4.59
C GLY A 132 13.48 2.15 3.41
N HIS A 133 13.59 1.60 2.21
CA HIS A 133 13.97 2.34 1.02
C HIS A 133 12.87 3.32 0.58
N PRO A 134 13.20 4.49 0.05
CA PRO A 134 12.21 5.46 -0.37
C PRO A 134 11.41 4.97 -1.58
N ALA A 135 10.13 4.68 -1.37
CA ALA A 135 9.16 4.42 -2.42
C ALA A 135 7.84 5.15 -2.12
N PHE A 136 7.04 5.44 -3.14
CA PHE A 136 5.76 6.11 -2.98
C PHE A 136 4.65 5.29 -3.62
N PRO A 137 4.29 4.12 -3.05
CA PRO A 137 3.24 3.29 -3.62
C PRO A 137 1.93 4.08 -3.70
N VAL A 138 1.30 4.15 -4.88
CA VAL A 138 0.01 4.83 -5.06
C VAL A 138 -1.11 3.80 -5.09
N ASP A 139 -2.03 3.90 -4.14
CA ASP A 139 -3.26 3.12 -4.11
C ASP A 139 -4.48 3.99 -4.49
N THR A 140 -5.67 3.43 -4.34
CA THR A 140 -6.93 4.13 -4.66
C THR A 140 -7.24 5.29 -3.72
N HIS A 141 -6.72 5.29 -2.49
CA HIS A 141 -6.83 6.42 -1.57
C HIS A 141 -5.93 7.55 -2.03
N ILE A 142 -4.65 7.27 -2.23
CA ILE A 142 -3.65 8.27 -2.63
C ILE A 142 -4.01 8.87 -3.99
N HIS A 143 -4.39 8.05 -4.98
CA HIS A 143 -4.81 8.55 -6.30
C HIS A 143 -5.99 9.52 -6.21
N ARG A 144 -7.02 9.15 -5.44
CA ARG A 144 -8.20 9.98 -5.22
C ARG A 144 -7.86 11.30 -4.51
N LEU A 145 -7.07 11.23 -3.45
CA LEU A 145 -6.73 12.38 -2.61
C LEU A 145 -5.80 13.34 -3.35
N ALA A 146 -4.78 12.84 -4.05
CA ALA A 146 -3.89 13.63 -4.88
C ALA A 146 -4.65 14.47 -5.92
N GLN A 147 -5.67 13.89 -6.57
CA GLN A 147 -6.53 14.62 -7.49
C GLN A 147 -7.44 15.63 -6.76
N ARG A 148 -8.10 15.22 -5.67
CA ARG A 148 -8.96 16.12 -4.87
C ARG A 148 -8.22 17.35 -4.35
N TRP A 149 -6.94 17.19 -4.04
CA TRP A 149 -6.04 18.24 -3.54
C TRP A 149 -5.30 18.98 -4.65
N GLY A 150 -5.52 18.62 -5.92
CA GLY A 150 -4.93 19.32 -7.06
C GLY A 150 -3.40 19.17 -7.15
N LEU A 151 -2.87 18.07 -6.63
CA LEU A 151 -1.44 17.72 -6.73
C LEU A 151 -1.15 17.17 -8.13
N THR A 152 -2.08 16.38 -8.67
CA THR A 152 -2.01 15.75 -9.99
C THR A 152 -3.29 16.00 -10.79
N ASN A 153 -3.16 15.98 -12.13
CA ASN A 153 -4.27 15.87 -13.07
C ASN A 153 -4.32 14.47 -13.73
N GLY A 154 -3.53 13.53 -13.20
CA GLY A 154 -3.23 12.26 -13.82
C GLY A 154 -4.43 11.34 -13.94
N ARG A 155 -4.48 10.61 -15.06
CA ARG A 155 -5.53 9.63 -15.37
C ARG A 155 -5.10 8.20 -15.03
N SER A 156 -3.90 8.02 -14.48
CA SER A 156 -3.38 6.73 -14.08
C SER A 156 -2.59 6.85 -12.78
N VAL A 157 -2.51 5.74 -12.04
CA VAL A 157 -1.72 5.67 -10.80
C VAL A 157 -0.24 5.97 -11.07
N ASN A 158 0.29 5.54 -12.22
CA ASN A 158 1.68 5.79 -12.61
C ASN A 158 1.96 7.30 -12.80
N GLN A 159 1.02 8.04 -13.41
CA GLN A 159 1.17 9.49 -13.55
C GLN A 159 1.07 10.17 -12.19
N THR A 160 0.13 9.75 -11.35
CA THR A 160 0.00 10.28 -9.99
C THR A 160 1.29 10.05 -9.19
N GLU A 161 1.87 8.86 -9.25
CA GLU A 161 3.12 8.55 -8.55
C GLU A 161 4.26 9.48 -9.00
N LYS A 162 4.44 9.65 -10.32
CA LYS A 162 5.44 10.57 -10.87
C LYS A 162 5.23 12.01 -10.39
N ASP A 163 3.98 12.46 -10.36
CA ASP A 163 3.64 13.79 -9.88
C ASP A 163 3.93 13.97 -8.39
N LEU A 164 3.57 13.00 -7.55
CA LEU A 164 3.80 13.08 -6.10
C LEU A 164 5.30 13.01 -5.78
N LYS A 165 6.06 12.14 -6.45
CA LYS A 165 7.53 12.05 -6.30
C LYS A 165 8.25 13.36 -6.68
N ARG A 166 7.72 14.10 -7.66
CA ARG A 166 8.24 15.42 -8.04
C ARG A 166 7.89 16.52 -7.04
N LEU A 167 6.74 16.40 -6.37
CA LEU A 167 6.24 17.43 -5.45
C LEU A 167 6.79 17.30 -4.03
N PHE A 168 7.02 16.07 -3.56
CA PHE A 168 7.46 15.81 -2.20
C PHE A 168 8.93 15.36 -2.17
N PRO A 169 9.72 15.79 -1.17
CA PRO A 169 11.10 15.36 -1.03
C PRO A 169 11.19 13.84 -0.76
N LYS A 170 12.23 13.20 -1.30
CA LYS A 170 12.45 11.75 -1.26
C LYS A 170 12.43 11.16 0.15
N SER A 171 12.93 11.92 1.13
CA SER A 171 12.92 11.58 2.56
C SER A 171 11.52 11.37 3.14
N ASN A 172 10.49 11.99 2.55
CA ASN A 172 9.14 11.99 3.10
C ASN A 172 8.24 10.92 2.48
N TRP A 173 8.67 10.24 1.41
CA TRP A 173 7.79 9.38 0.61
C TRP A 173 7.14 8.24 1.42
N ASN A 174 7.93 7.50 2.18
CA ASN A 174 7.43 6.36 2.97
C ASN A 174 6.41 6.82 4.03
N LYS A 175 6.71 7.94 4.70
CA LYS A 175 5.82 8.55 5.71
C LYS A 175 4.52 9.03 5.05
N LEU A 176 4.62 9.85 4.01
CA LEU A 176 3.47 10.42 3.29
C LEU A 176 2.57 9.34 2.70
N HIS A 177 3.11 8.24 2.20
CA HIS A 177 2.33 7.09 1.72
C HIS A 177 1.31 6.65 2.78
N LEU A 178 1.76 6.42 4.03
CA LEU A 178 0.88 5.99 5.12
C LEU A 178 -0.03 7.12 5.62
N GLN A 179 0.49 8.33 5.79
CA GLN A 179 -0.31 9.47 6.27
C GLN A 179 -1.50 9.77 5.35
N ILE A 180 -1.29 9.73 4.03
CA ILE A 180 -2.37 9.97 3.05
C ILE A 180 -3.40 8.85 3.10
N ILE A 181 -2.98 7.59 3.30
CA ILE A 181 -3.90 6.47 3.47
C ILE A 181 -4.76 6.66 4.73
N PHE A 182 -4.15 6.98 5.87
CA PHE A 182 -4.86 7.21 7.13
C PHE A 182 -5.86 8.35 7.00
N TYR A 183 -5.42 9.50 6.49
CA TYR A 183 -6.31 10.63 6.23
C TYR A 183 -7.46 10.26 5.27
N GLY A 184 -7.18 9.45 4.25
CA GLY A 184 -8.16 8.98 3.28
C GLY A 184 -9.20 8.01 3.87
N ARG A 185 -8.87 7.32 4.96
CA ARG A 185 -9.76 6.41 5.70
C ARG A 185 -10.58 7.16 6.76
N GLU A 186 -9.97 8.11 7.46
CA GLU A 186 -10.60 8.81 8.60
C GLU A 186 -11.38 10.05 8.18
N HIS A 187 -10.78 10.91 7.34
CA HIS A 187 -11.32 12.24 7.06
C HIS A 187 -11.80 12.41 5.62
N CYS A 188 -11.12 11.80 4.64
CA CYS A 188 -11.40 11.99 3.21
C CYS A 188 -11.93 10.70 2.55
N THR A 189 -12.93 10.08 3.18
CA THR A 189 -13.58 8.87 2.66
C THR A 189 -14.13 9.09 1.25
N ALA A 190 -14.25 8.01 0.48
CA ALA A 190 -14.69 8.07 -0.92
C ALA A 190 -16.09 8.69 -1.04
N ARG A 191 -17.04 8.20 -0.23
CA ARG A 191 -18.46 8.59 -0.28
C ARG A 191 -18.82 9.76 0.64
N GLY A 192 -18.16 9.90 1.79
CA GLY A 192 -18.48 10.94 2.76
C GLY A 192 -17.94 12.31 2.34
N CYS A 193 -16.64 12.41 2.07
CA CYS A 193 -16.05 13.74 1.88
C CYS A 193 -16.38 14.40 0.55
N LYS A 194 -16.37 13.64 -0.56
CA LYS A 194 -16.58 14.14 -1.93
C LYS A 194 -15.71 15.36 -2.33
N GLY A 195 -14.65 15.63 -1.57
CA GLY A 195 -13.78 16.79 -1.76
C GLY A 195 -14.32 18.10 -1.19
N LEU A 196 -15.33 18.06 -0.31
CA LEU A 196 -16.08 19.23 0.16
C LEU A 196 -15.94 19.50 1.66
N ILE A 197 -15.82 18.45 2.49
CA ILE A 197 -16.00 18.61 3.94
C ILE A 197 -14.69 18.59 4.74
N CYS A 198 -13.69 17.79 4.34
CA CYS A 198 -12.50 17.60 5.16
C CYS A 198 -11.55 18.80 5.09
N ALA A 199 -10.81 19.05 6.17
CA ALA A 199 -9.94 20.21 6.34
C ALA A 199 -9.03 20.46 5.12
N ILE A 200 -8.29 19.44 4.67
CA ILE A 200 -7.38 19.58 3.53
C ILE A 200 -8.12 19.96 2.24
N CYS A 201 -9.29 19.38 1.99
CA CYS A 201 -10.05 19.72 0.79
C CYS A 201 -10.58 21.16 0.82
N LYS A 202 -11.14 21.59 1.96
CA LYS A 202 -11.63 22.96 2.14
C LYS A 202 -10.50 23.98 2.05
N THR A 203 -9.33 23.71 2.64
CA THR A 203 -8.19 24.64 2.56
C THR A 203 -7.62 24.70 1.14
N CYS A 204 -7.42 23.56 0.47
CA CYS A 204 -6.86 23.55 -0.88
C CYS A 204 -7.79 24.19 -1.92
N PHE A 205 -9.10 24.07 -1.72
CA PHE A 205 -10.16 24.55 -2.63
C PHE A 205 -11.37 25.11 -1.86
N PRO A 206 -11.25 26.31 -1.24
CA PRO A 206 -12.30 26.85 -0.36
C PRO A 206 -13.58 27.23 -1.10
N LYS A 207 -13.48 27.55 -2.40
CA LYS A 207 -14.63 27.89 -3.26
C LYS A 207 -15.32 26.67 -3.87
N ARG A 208 -14.88 25.44 -3.56
CA ARG A 208 -15.48 24.23 -4.14
C ARG A 208 -16.80 23.90 -3.45
N ILE A 209 -17.90 24.05 -4.19
CA ILE A 209 -19.26 23.72 -3.72
C ILE A 209 -19.80 22.40 -4.32
N ARG A 210 -19.23 21.93 -5.43
CA ARG A 210 -19.66 20.70 -6.12
C ARG A 210 -18.72 19.52 -5.83
N PRO A 211 -19.25 18.28 -5.72
CA PRO A 211 -18.44 17.07 -5.57
C PRO A 211 -17.33 16.97 -6.62
N PHE A 212 -16.11 16.68 -6.17
CA PHE A 212 -14.98 16.47 -7.07
C PHE A 212 -15.10 15.11 -7.78
N LYS A 213 -15.13 15.13 -9.12
CA LYS A 213 -15.13 13.92 -9.94
C LYS A 213 -13.70 13.43 -10.14
N THR A 214 -13.35 12.33 -9.49
CA THR A 214 -12.03 11.69 -9.61
C THR A 214 -11.97 10.95 -10.94
N LYS A 215 -10.89 11.16 -11.71
CA LYS A 215 -10.61 10.39 -12.92
C LYS A 215 -10.09 9.03 -12.48
N LYS A 216 -10.73 7.96 -12.97
CA LYS A 216 -10.28 6.60 -12.74
C LYS A 216 -8.98 6.38 -13.51
#